data_AF-A0A7C1RKE4-F1
#
_entry.id   AF-A0A7C1RKE4-F1
#
_cell.length_a   1.000
_cell.length_b   1.000
_cell.length_c   1.000
_cell.angle_alpha   90.00
_cell.angle_beta   90.00
_cell.angle_gamma   90.00
#
_symmetry.space_group_name_H-M   'P 1'
#
loop_
_entity.id
_entity.type
_entity.pdbx_description
1 polymer ?
#
loop_
_entity_poly.entity_id
_entity_poly.type
_entity_poly.pdbx_seq_one_letter_code
_entity_poly.pdbx_strand_id
1 'polypeptide(L)'
;AGGEDKLSQNPLFTCSADPVSPLVLTEDATDVLIEACTFGAPIKINGLGLAGGTTCVDLASTLVTHNSEVLGSITLGQLVRKGAPMVYGSSTSIMDMRTTLASMGAPEMAMLSAAVAKLAQFYKMPSWVGGG
;
A
#
# COMPACT_ATOMS: atom_id res chain seq x y z
N ALA A 1 -23.16 6.54 -9.74
CA ALA A 1 -24.26 5.64 -9.33
C ALA A 1 -25.38 6.50 -8.76
N GLY A 2 -26.65 6.20 -9.04
CA GLY A 2 -27.81 7.01 -8.60
C GLY A 2 -28.19 6.83 -7.13
N GLY A 3 -27.31 7.24 -6.21
CA GLY A 3 -27.48 7.21 -4.75
C GLY A 3 -26.30 6.57 -3.99
N GLU A 4 -26.17 6.88 -2.70
CA GLU A 4 -25.08 6.43 -1.81
C GLU A 4 -25.05 4.90 -1.64
N ASP A 5 -26.20 4.31 -1.32
CA ASP A 5 -26.35 2.85 -1.13
C ASP A 5 -25.92 2.05 -2.37
N LYS A 6 -26.26 2.55 -3.57
CA LYS A 6 -25.90 1.90 -4.83
C LYS A 6 -24.40 2.00 -5.12
N LEU A 7 -23.77 3.11 -4.69
CA LEU A 7 -22.34 3.31 -4.85
C LEU A 7 -21.53 2.46 -3.86
N SER A 8 -22.04 2.27 -2.64
CA SER A 8 -21.43 1.34 -1.66
C SER A 8 -21.51 -0.12 -2.13
N GLN A 9 -22.62 -0.51 -2.76
CA GLN A 9 -22.78 -1.87 -3.30
C GLN A 9 -21.99 -2.11 -4.60
N ASN A 10 -21.87 -1.09 -5.46
CA ASN A 10 -21.12 -1.15 -6.72
C ASN A 10 -20.18 0.06 -6.84
N PRO A 11 -19.00 -0.01 -6.21
CA PRO A 11 -18.04 1.08 -6.22
C PRO A 11 -17.54 1.39 -7.64
N LEU A 12 -17.55 2.67 -8.00
CA LEU A 12 -17.11 3.15 -9.33
C LEU A 12 -15.67 3.66 -9.32
N PHE A 13 -15.08 3.82 -8.15
CA PHE A 13 -13.72 4.28 -7.94
C PHE A 13 -13.07 3.53 -6.78
N THR A 14 -11.77 3.73 -6.61
CA THR A 14 -10.98 3.18 -5.52
C THR A 14 -10.19 4.32 -4.88
N CYS A 15 -10.08 4.30 -3.56
CA CYS A 15 -9.25 5.24 -2.81
C CYS A 15 -7.83 4.69 -2.65
N SER A 16 -6.88 5.57 -2.36
CA SER A 16 -5.52 5.19 -1.96
C SER A 16 -5.25 5.77 -0.58
N ALA A 17 -4.67 4.97 0.31
CA ALA A 17 -4.06 5.45 1.54
C ALA A 17 -2.61 4.99 1.55
N ASP A 18 -1.71 5.96 1.62
CA ASP A 18 -0.29 5.77 1.42
C ASP A 18 0.43 6.09 2.74
N PRO A 19 0.94 5.09 3.49
CA PRO A 19 1.79 5.34 4.64
C PRO A 19 3.09 6.05 4.22
N VAL A 20 3.64 6.84 5.14
CA VAL A 20 4.91 7.54 4.95
C VAL A 20 6.01 6.70 5.58
N SER A 21 6.89 6.15 4.74
CA SER A 21 8.02 5.38 5.23
C SER A 21 9.10 6.29 5.84
N PRO A 22 9.72 5.89 6.97
CA PRO A 22 9.55 4.61 7.66
C PRO A 22 8.49 4.64 8.78
N LEU A 23 7.52 3.72 8.72
CA LEU A 23 6.59 3.35 9.80
C LEU A 23 5.65 4.46 10.31
N VAL A 24 5.29 5.42 9.45
CA VAL A 24 4.34 6.50 9.83
C VAL A 24 3.01 6.33 9.09
N LEU A 25 1.94 6.19 9.86
CA LEU A 25 0.57 6.37 9.38
C LEU A 25 0.17 7.81 9.66
N THR A 26 0.19 8.66 8.63
CA THR A 26 -0.15 10.09 8.77
C THR A 26 -1.65 10.27 8.96
N GLU A 27 -2.04 11.35 9.64
CA GLU A 27 -3.44 11.71 9.89
C GLU A 27 -4.24 11.75 8.58
N ASP A 28 -3.73 12.44 7.55
CA ASP A 28 -4.36 12.52 6.23
C ASP A 28 -4.60 11.13 5.60
N ALA A 29 -3.61 10.23 5.68
CA ALA A 29 -3.74 8.89 5.12
C ALA A 29 -4.72 8.03 5.92
N THR A 30 -4.74 8.17 7.24
CA THR A 30 -5.68 7.47 8.11
C THR A 30 -7.10 7.98 7.98
N ASP A 31 -7.31 9.27 7.77
CA ASP A 31 -8.63 9.87 7.59
C ASP A 31 -9.27 9.38 6.28
N VAL A 32 -8.52 9.42 5.18
CA VAL A 32 -8.97 8.86 3.90
C VAL A 32 -9.28 7.37 4.04
N LEU A 33 -8.46 6.63 4.80
CA LEU A 33 -8.68 5.22 5.07
C LEU A 33 -9.97 4.97 5.85
N ILE A 34 -10.18 5.69 6.95
CA ILE A 34 -11.34 5.55 7.82
C ILE A 34 -12.61 5.89 7.03
N GLU A 35 -12.61 6.97 6.26
CA GLU A 35 -13.77 7.40 5.48
C GLU A 35 -14.10 6.40 4.36
N ALA A 36 -13.10 5.94 3.62
CA ALA A 36 -13.28 4.93 2.58
C ALA A 36 -13.82 3.61 3.15
N CYS A 37 -13.27 3.15 4.28
CA CYS A 37 -13.75 1.95 4.96
C CYS A 37 -15.18 2.12 5.50
N THR A 38 -15.52 3.28 6.06
CA THR A 38 -16.87 3.58 6.57
C THR A 38 -17.89 3.52 5.44
N PHE A 39 -17.60 4.19 4.32
CA PHE A 39 -18.43 4.16 3.12
C PHE A 39 -18.52 2.76 2.47
N GLY A 40 -17.46 1.96 2.62
CA GLY A 40 -17.32 0.66 1.95
C GLY A 40 -16.71 0.77 0.55
N ALA A 41 -16.04 1.89 0.25
CA ALA A 41 -15.27 2.03 -0.97
C ALA A 41 -14.02 1.12 -0.93
N PRO A 42 -13.66 0.46 -2.04
CA PRO A 42 -12.39 -0.23 -2.16
C PRO A 42 -11.25 0.73 -1.91
N ILE A 43 -10.28 0.30 -1.12
CA ILE A 43 -9.10 1.09 -0.81
C ILE A 43 -7.82 0.30 -1.02
N LYS A 44 -6.88 0.90 -1.73
CA LYS A 44 -5.52 0.37 -1.90
C LYS A 44 -4.62 0.98 -0.83
N ILE A 45 -3.96 0.12 -0.06
CA ILE A 45 -2.88 0.55 0.83
C ILE A 45 -1.58 0.42 0.06
N ASN A 46 -0.87 1.51 -0.16
CA ASN A 46 0.32 1.48 -1.00
C ASN A 46 1.54 2.01 -0.26
N GLY A 47 2.48 1.11 0.05
CA GLY A 47 3.76 1.50 0.64
C GLY A 47 4.75 2.01 -0.41
N LEU A 48 5.38 3.16 -0.12
CA LEU A 48 6.40 3.80 -0.95
C LEU A 48 7.77 3.80 -0.24
N GLY A 49 8.23 2.64 0.18
CA GLY A 49 9.58 2.51 0.72
C GLY A 49 10.62 2.71 -0.38
N LEU A 50 11.61 3.56 -0.13
CA LEU A 50 12.75 3.74 -1.01
C LEU A 50 13.97 3.13 -0.32
N ALA A 51 14.44 1.98 -0.80
CA ALA A 51 15.59 1.29 -0.24
C ALA A 51 16.83 2.19 -0.33
N GLY A 52 17.50 2.39 0.81
CA GLY A 52 18.64 3.31 0.95
C GLY A 52 18.26 4.80 1.03
N GLY A 53 16.97 5.14 0.94
CA GLY A 53 16.44 6.50 1.08
C GLY A 53 15.55 6.63 2.30
N THR A 54 14.29 6.21 2.19
CA THR A 54 13.28 6.27 3.27
C THR A 54 13.18 4.98 4.07
N THR A 55 13.85 3.92 3.62
CA THR A 55 13.95 2.62 4.28
C THR A 55 15.39 2.13 4.28
N CYS A 56 15.65 0.99 4.92
CA CYS A 56 16.98 0.39 4.97
C CYS A 56 17.56 0.14 3.56
N VAL A 57 18.88 0.07 3.44
CA VAL A 57 19.54 -0.21 2.15
C VAL A 57 19.29 -1.64 1.66
N ASP A 58 19.10 -2.56 2.61
CA ASP A 58 18.87 -3.98 2.32
C ASP A 58 17.40 -4.23 1.92
N LEU A 59 17.19 -4.99 0.84
CA LEU A 59 15.86 -5.23 0.28
C LEU A 59 14.94 -6.03 1.20
N ALA A 60 15.48 -6.98 1.96
CA ALA A 60 14.68 -7.77 2.88
C ALA A 60 14.20 -6.90 4.04
N SER A 61 15.08 -6.04 4.56
CA SER A 61 14.74 -5.06 5.60
C SER A 61 13.68 -4.07 5.11
N THR A 62 13.82 -3.57 3.88
CA THR A 62 12.82 -2.70 3.23
C THR A 62 11.47 -3.40 3.08
N LEU A 63 11.47 -4.68 2.69
CA LEU A 63 10.24 -5.46 2.57
C LEU A 63 9.55 -5.65 3.93
N VAL A 64 10.30 -5.84 5.01
CA VAL A 64 9.76 -5.94 6.37
C VAL A 64 9.10 -4.62 6.80
N THR A 65 9.77 -3.49 6.57
CA THR A 65 9.20 -2.16 6.86
C THR A 65 7.93 -1.93 6.06
N HIS A 66 7.98 -2.17 4.75
CA HIS A 66 6.83 -2.07 3.86
C HIS A 66 5.66 -2.94 4.33
N ASN A 67 5.91 -4.21 4.65
CA ASN A 67 4.89 -5.13 5.12
C ASN A 67 4.27 -4.68 6.46
N SER A 68 5.08 -4.10 7.35
CA SER A 68 4.61 -3.59 8.63
C SER A 68 3.68 -2.39 8.46
N GLU A 69 4.01 -1.46 7.56
CA GLU A 69 3.17 -0.31 7.22
C GLU A 69 1.84 -0.75 6.62
N VAL A 70 1.90 -1.64 5.63
CA VAL A 70 0.70 -2.11 4.92
C VAL A 70 -0.23 -2.87 5.87
N LEU A 71 0.30 -3.77 6.70
CA LEU A 71 -0.48 -4.50 7.69
C LEU A 71 -1.06 -3.58 8.78
N GLY A 72 -0.32 -2.55 9.19
CA GLY A 72 -0.81 -1.53 10.13
C GLY A 72 -2.08 -0.84 9.60
N SER A 73 -2.03 -0.35 8.36
CA SER A 73 -3.19 0.26 7.70
C SER A 73 -4.33 -0.73 7.45
N ILE A 74 -4.03 -1.97 7.04
CA ILE A 74 -5.06 -3.01 6.86
C ILE A 74 -5.76 -3.30 8.18
N THR A 75 -5.01 -3.43 9.26
CA THR A 75 -5.56 -3.66 10.60
C THR A 75 -6.47 -2.51 11.01
N LEU A 76 -6.05 -1.26 10.80
CA LEU A 76 -6.89 -0.09 11.06
C LEU A 76 -8.19 -0.13 10.24
N GLY A 77 -8.12 -0.38 8.94
CA GLY A 77 -9.31 -0.46 8.08
C GLY A 77 -10.29 -1.56 8.50
N GLN A 78 -9.77 -2.73 8.92
CA GLN A 78 -10.62 -3.82 9.43
C GLN A 78 -11.22 -3.52 10.81
N LEU A 79 -10.58 -2.68 11.63
CA LEU A 79 -11.13 -2.19 12.89
C LEU A 79 -12.26 -1.17 12.66
N VAL A 80 -12.15 -0.34 11.62
CA VAL A 80 -13.21 0.61 11.22
C VAL A 80 -14.43 -0.14 10.71
N ARG A 81 -14.25 -1.05 9.74
CA ARG A 81 -15.33 -1.86 9.18
C ARG A 81 -14.82 -3.26 8.84
N LYS A 82 -15.32 -4.24 9.59
CA LYS A 82 -15.03 -5.66 9.32
C LYS A 82 -15.45 -6.02 7.89
N GLY A 83 -14.51 -6.56 7.12
CA GLY A 83 -14.74 -6.95 5.73
C GLY A 83 -14.67 -5.79 4.74
N ALA A 84 -14.11 -4.64 5.13
CA ALA A 84 -13.83 -3.56 4.19
C ALA A 84 -12.98 -4.08 3.00
N PRO A 85 -13.33 -3.74 1.75
CA PRO A 85 -12.59 -4.16 0.57
C PRO A 85 -11.24 -3.44 0.50
N MET A 86 -10.15 -4.16 0.75
CA MET A 86 -8.80 -3.59 0.80
C MET A 86 -7.85 -4.33 -0.15
N VAL A 87 -6.90 -3.61 -0.73
CA VAL A 87 -5.89 -4.14 -1.66
C VAL A 87 -4.50 -3.93 -1.06
N TYR A 88 -3.71 -5.00 -1.04
CA TYR A 88 -2.32 -4.98 -0.61
C TYR A 88 -1.47 -4.40 -1.74
N GLY A 89 -0.98 -3.17 -1.58
CA GLY A 89 -0.30 -2.40 -2.62
C GLY A 89 1.16 -2.08 -2.32
N SER A 90 1.98 -1.97 -3.36
CA SER A 90 3.36 -1.49 -3.27
C SER A 90 3.81 -0.72 -4.51
N SER A 91 4.49 0.38 -4.25
CA SER A 91 5.31 1.13 -5.22
C SER A 91 6.73 1.30 -4.68
N THR A 92 7.16 0.37 -3.80
CA THR A 92 8.47 0.38 -3.14
C THR A 92 9.57 0.09 -4.16
N SER A 93 10.64 0.88 -4.12
CA SER A 93 11.76 0.79 -5.06
C SER A 93 13.10 1.09 -4.35
N ILE A 94 14.18 1.34 -5.11
CA ILE A 94 15.52 1.66 -4.62
C ILE A 94 15.96 3.07 -5.06
N MET A 95 16.77 3.71 -4.21
CA MET A 95 17.44 4.97 -4.56
C MET A 95 18.73 4.71 -5.35
N ASP A 96 18.92 5.40 -6.47
CA ASP A 96 20.22 5.44 -7.15
C ASP A 96 21.19 6.28 -6.30
N MET A 97 22.21 5.66 -5.73
CA MET A 97 23.21 6.33 -4.88
C MET A 97 24.02 7.41 -5.61
N ARG A 98 24.12 7.36 -6.94
CA ARG A 98 24.86 8.35 -7.73
C ARG A 98 24.03 9.62 -7.96
N THR A 99 22.74 9.46 -8.24
CA THR A 99 21.85 10.57 -8.61
C THR A 99 20.93 11.00 -7.46
N THR A 100 20.84 10.21 -6.39
CA THR A 100 19.91 10.35 -5.26
C THR A 100 18.43 10.34 -5.66
N LEU A 101 18.12 9.81 -6.85
CA LEU A 101 16.76 9.72 -7.37
C LEU A 101 16.16 8.33 -7.15
N ALA A 102 14.84 8.27 -7.10
CA ALA A 102 14.12 7.00 -7.07
C ALA A 102 14.23 6.28 -8.43
N SER A 103 14.70 5.04 -8.41
CA SER A 103 14.95 4.24 -9.61
C SER A 103 13.79 3.28 -9.87
N MET A 104 12.74 3.76 -10.52
CA MET A 104 11.52 2.96 -10.79
C MET A 104 11.69 1.88 -11.89
N GLY A 105 12.84 1.81 -12.54
CA GLY A 105 13.16 0.78 -13.55
C GLY A 105 14.17 -0.25 -13.06
N ALA A 106 14.54 -0.22 -11.79
CA ALA A 106 15.61 -1.04 -11.23
C ALA A 106 15.16 -2.50 -11.02
N PRO A 107 16.07 -3.49 -11.13
CA PRO A 107 15.74 -4.89 -10.85
C PRO A 107 15.24 -5.10 -9.41
N GLU A 108 15.65 -4.25 -8.46
CA GLU A 108 15.19 -4.25 -7.08
C GLU A 108 13.69 -4.01 -6.97
N MET A 109 13.13 -3.12 -7.79
CA MET A 109 11.69 -2.90 -7.84
C MET A 109 10.96 -4.16 -8.31
N ALA A 110 11.47 -4.84 -9.34
CA ALA A 110 10.86 -6.09 -9.81
C ALA A 110 10.90 -7.19 -8.74
N MET A 111 12.01 -7.32 -8.00
CA MET A 111 12.14 -8.27 -6.90
C MET A 111 11.18 -7.94 -5.75
N LEU A 112 11.09 -6.67 -5.36
CA LEU A 112 10.15 -6.21 -4.32
C LEU A 112 8.70 -6.43 -4.73
N SER A 113 8.33 -6.08 -5.97
CA SER A 113 7.00 -6.34 -6.53
C SER A 113 6.65 -7.83 -6.53
N ALA A 114 7.58 -8.71 -6.91
CA ALA A 114 7.36 -10.16 -6.86
C ALA A 114 7.17 -10.67 -5.42
N ALA A 115 7.96 -10.18 -4.48
CA ALA A 115 7.85 -10.54 -3.06
C ALA A 115 6.52 -10.05 -2.46
N VAL A 116 6.10 -8.82 -2.78
CA VAL A 116 4.82 -8.26 -2.38
C VAL A 116 3.65 -9.10 -2.93
N ALA A 117 3.70 -9.50 -4.19
CA ALA A 117 2.67 -10.37 -4.77
C ALA A 117 2.57 -11.70 -4.00
N LYS A 118 3.69 -12.26 -3.55
CA LYS A 118 3.71 -13.46 -2.68
C LYS A 118 3.15 -13.22 -1.29
N LEU A 119 3.45 -12.08 -0.67
CA LEU A 119 2.88 -11.70 0.62
C LEU A 119 1.35 -11.49 0.53
N ALA A 120 0.87 -10.80 -0.51
CA ALA A 120 -0.55 -10.63 -0.74
C ALA A 120 -1.28 -11.97 -0.94
N GLN A 121 -0.67 -12.92 -1.69
CA GLN A 121 -1.18 -14.29 -1.81
C GLN A 121 -1.23 -15.01 -0.44
N PHE A 122 -0.19 -14.84 0.38
CA PHE A 122 -0.13 -15.41 1.73
C PHE A 122 -1.25 -14.87 2.64
N TYR A 123 -1.51 -13.56 2.61
CA TYR A 123 -2.61 -12.93 3.35
C TYR A 123 -3.99 -13.13 2.69
N LYS A 124 -4.06 -13.79 1.54
CA LYS A 124 -5.29 -14.00 0.75
C LYS A 124 -5.98 -12.70 0.35
N MET A 125 -5.19 -11.70 -0.02
CA MET A 125 -5.66 -10.39 -0.45
C MET A 125 -5.31 -10.11 -1.92
N PRO A 126 -6.09 -9.26 -2.61
CA PRO A 126 -5.68 -8.75 -3.92
C PRO A 126 -4.36 -8.00 -3.82
N SER A 127 -3.49 -8.18 -4.81
CA SER A 127 -2.20 -7.49 -4.90
C SER A 127 -2.23 -6.37 -5.93
N TRP A 128 -1.63 -5.23 -5.60
CA TRP A 128 -1.34 -4.15 -6.53
C TRP A 128 0.14 -3.81 -6.48
N VAL A 129 0.91 -4.17 -7.51
CA VAL A 129 2.35 -3.92 -7.54
C VAL A 129 2.72 -3.06 -8.73
N GLY A 130 3.78 -2.26 -8.57
CA GLY A 130 4.28 -1.43 -9.66
C GLY A 130 4.69 -2.27 -10.87
N GLY A 131 4.26 -1.83 -12.06
CA GLY A 131 4.60 -2.37 -13.37
C GLY A 131 5.02 -1.24 -14.32
N GLY A 132 5.71 -1.60 -15.41
CA GLY A 132 6.18 -0.69 -16.46
C GLY A 132 5.24 -0.61 -17.65
#